data_AF-A0A0W0ZER5-F1
#
_entry.id   AF-A0A0W0ZER5-F1
#
_cell.length_a   1.000
_cell.length_b   1.000
_cell.length_c   1.000
_cell.angle_alpha   90.00
_cell.angle_beta   90.00
_cell.angle_gamma   90.00
#
_symmetry.space_group_name_H-M   'P 1'
#
loop_
_entity.id
_entity.type
_entity.pdbx_description
1 polymer ?
#
loop_
_entity_poly.entity_id
_entity_poly.type
_entity_poly.pdbx_seq_one_letter_code
_entity_poly.pdbx_strand_id
1 'polypeptide(L)'
;MHVVDEYCSNTPFVPVPTFVARPIPANGLRQFYSWLSNVWESWFGVHSKLGIDYAIYRTVSGRLEWGIGAVTARAVGLMADLTAMKALRTTRTLDFIKLEARLESLAVEEHVRPRI
;
A
#
# COMPACT_ATOMS: atom_id res chain seq x y z
N MET A 1 0.32 3.19 7.40
CA MET A 1 0.61 2.15 6.39
C MET A 1 0.53 2.78 5.03
N HIS A 2 1.58 2.65 4.22
CA HIS A 2 1.65 3.30 2.92
C HIS A 2 1.24 2.32 1.82
N VAL A 3 0.55 2.81 0.77
CA VAL A 3 0.16 1.99 -0.39
C VAL A 3 1.36 1.27 -1.02
N VAL A 4 2.53 1.91 -1.01
CA VAL A 4 3.78 1.30 -1.49
C VAL A 4 4.21 0.11 -0.64
N ASP A 5 4.03 0.17 0.68
CA ASP A 5 4.35 -0.98 1.53
C ASP A 5 3.44 -2.17 1.16
N GLU A 6 2.16 -1.90 0.85
CA GLU A 6 1.20 -2.90 0.37
C GLU A 6 1.52 -3.42 -1.03
N TYR A 7 2.04 -2.59 -1.93
CA TYR A 7 2.53 -2.98 -3.24
C TYR A 7 4.01 -3.37 -3.27
N CYS A 8 4.62 -3.65 -2.11
CA CYS A 8 5.96 -4.23 -2.06
C CYS A 8 6.04 -5.40 -1.06
N SER A 9 4.90 -5.91 -0.59
CA SER A 9 4.82 -6.98 0.41
C SER A 9 4.59 -8.38 -0.18
N ASN A 10 4.68 -9.41 0.65
CA ASN A 10 4.23 -10.77 0.27
C ASN A 10 2.73 -10.99 0.52
N THR A 11 2.01 -10.00 1.06
CA THR A 11 0.61 -10.14 1.43
C THR A 11 -0.29 -10.05 0.18
N PRO A 12 -1.16 -11.04 -0.06
CA PRO A 12 -2.11 -10.98 -1.18
C PRO A 12 -3.23 -9.97 -0.90
N PHE A 13 -3.85 -9.46 -1.97
CA PHE A 13 -5.06 -8.62 -1.87
C PHE A 13 -6.37 -9.41 -1.83
N VAL A 14 -6.28 -10.73 -1.93
CA VAL A 14 -7.42 -11.64 -1.79
C VAL A 14 -7.09 -12.67 -0.71
N PRO A 15 -7.88 -12.75 0.38
CA PRO A 15 -8.98 -11.84 0.74
C PRO A 15 -8.49 -10.40 1.00
N VAL A 16 -9.41 -9.42 1.01
CA VAL A 16 -9.08 -8.00 1.24
C VAL A 16 -8.38 -7.84 2.59
N PRO A 17 -7.15 -7.29 2.64
CA PRO A 17 -6.42 -7.11 3.89
C PRO A 17 -7.12 -6.14 4.84
N THR A 18 -6.91 -6.31 6.14
CA THR A 18 -7.47 -5.42 7.17
C THR A 18 -6.68 -4.12 7.36
N PHE A 19 -5.46 -4.05 6.80
CA PHE A 19 -4.59 -2.87 6.83
C PHE A 19 -4.32 -2.31 8.24
N VAL A 20 -4.18 -3.20 9.23
CA VAL A 20 -3.94 -2.83 10.64
C VAL A 20 -2.46 -2.80 11.03
N ALA A 21 -1.60 -3.55 10.33
CA ALA A 21 -0.17 -3.65 10.62
C ALA A 21 0.66 -3.55 9.34
N ARG A 22 1.84 -2.90 9.42
CA ARG A 22 2.71 -2.76 8.25
C ARG A 22 3.02 -4.15 7.68
N PRO A 23 2.85 -4.36 6.37
CA PRO A 23 2.99 -5.68 5.79
C PRO A 23 4.48 -6.05 5.69
N ILE A 24 4.75 -7.36 5.62
CA ILE A 24 6.13 -7.87 5.51
C ILE A 24 6.62 -7.65 4.07
N PRO A 25 7.72 -6.92 3.87
CA PRO A 25 8.29 -6.69 2.53
C PRO A 25 8.60 -8.01 1.82
N ALA A 26 8.44 -8.01 0.50
CA ALA A 26 8.65 -9.21 -0.31
C ALA A 26 10.13 -9.60 -0.42
N ASN A 27 10.99 -8.60 -0.58
CA ASN A 27 12.45 -8.76 -0.65
C ASN A 27 13.11 -7.65 0.17
N GLY A 28 13.24 -6.45 -0.40
CA GLY A 28 13.67 -5.24 0.29
C GLY A 28 12.51 -4.30 0.61
N LEU A 29 12.76 -3.32 1.47
CA LEU A 29 11.79 -2.27 1.75
C LEU A 29 11.44 -1.53 0.45
N ARG A 30 10.14 -1.50 0.10
CA ARG A 30 9.62 -0.75 -1.04
C ARG A 30 10.27 -1.17 -2.38
N GLN A 31 10.57 -2.46 -2.51
CA GLN A 31 10.98 -3.08 -3.76
C GLN A 31 9.88 -4.00 -4.28
N PHE A 32 9.70 -4.00 -5.60
CA PHE A 32 8.78 -4.87 -6.31
C PHE A 32 9.53 -5.61 -7.41
N TYR A 33 9.03 -6.78 -7.81
CA TYR A 33 9.62 -7.52 -8.91
C TYR A 33 9.04 -7.02 -10.23
N SER A 34 9.89 -6.69 -11.19
CA SER A 34 9.48 -6.23 -12.53
C SER A 34 9.63 -7.37 -13.53
N TRP A 35 8.55 -7.78 -14.19
CA TRP A 35 8.61 -8.83 -15.23
C TRP A 35 9.20 -8.31 -16.54
N LEU A 36 9.14 -7.00 -16.77
CA LEU A 36 9.72 -6.39 -17.96
C LEU A 36 11.25 -6.52 -17.95
N SER A 37 11.85 -6.31 -16.79
CA SER A 37 13.31 -6.35 -16.60
C SER A 37 13.81 -7.62 -15.91
N ASN A 38 12.91 -8.47 -15.39
CA ASN A 38 13.19 -9.65 -14.59
C ASN A 38 14.10 -9.38 -13.37
N VAL A 39 13.96 -8.20 -12.75
CA VAL A 39 14.72 -7.82 -11.56
C VAL A 39 13.83 -7.18 -10.50
N TRP A 40 14.33 -7.15 -9.26
CA TRP A 40 13.74 -6.35 -8.21
C TRP A 40 14.09 -4.88 -8.41
N GLU A 41 13.07 -4.06 -8.62
CA GLU A 41 13.18 -2.62 -8.79
C GLU A 41 12.76 -1.90 -7.49
N SER A 42 13.39 -0.76 -7.23
CA SER A 42 12.92 0.14 -6.16
C SER A 42 11.71 0.91 -6.65
N TRP A 43 10.66 0.97 -5.83
CA TRP A 43 9.50 1.83 -6.09
C TRP A 43 9.91 3.29 -6.36
N PHE A 44 10.88 3.78 -5.60
CA PHE A 44 11.39 5.15 -5.66
C PHE A 44 12.73 5.25 -6.42
N GLY A 45 13.05 4.27 -7.27
CA GLY A 45 14.27 4.30 -8.07
C GLY A 45 14.25 5.48 -9.05
N VAL A 46 15.38 6.18 -9.20
CA VAL A 46 15.53 7.31 -10.15
C VAL A 46 15.25 6.89 -11.59
N HIS A 47 15.54 5.63 -11.92
CA HIS A 47 15.29 5.05 -13.23
C HIS A 47 14.00 4.21 -13.29
N SER A 48 13.22 4.19 -12.21
CA SER A 48 11.94 3.48 -12.19
C SER A 48 11.00 4.10 -13.20
N LYS A 49 10.43 3.26 -14.07
CA LYS A 49 9.42 3.67 -15.04
C LYS A 49 7.99 3.38 -14.54
N LEU A 50 7.88 2.99 -13.27
CA LEU A 50 6.61 2.77 -12.60
C LEU A 50 5.80 4.07 -12.55
N GLY A 51 4.56 4.02 -13.02
CA GLY A 51 3.66 5.16 -13.15
C GLY A 51 3.89 6.03 -14.39
N ILE A 52 4.95 5.77 -15.16
CA ILE A 52 5.22 6.46 -16.43
C ILE A 52 4.93 5.51 -17.59
N ASP A 53 5.70 4.43 -17.69
CA ASP A 53 5.59 3.47 -18.79
C ASP A 53 4.68 2.28 -18.42
N TYR A 54 4.55 1.99 -17.12
CA TYR A 54 3.75 0.87 -16.63
C TYR A 54 3.13 1.08 -15.25
N ALA A 55 2.00 0.40 -15.02
CA ALA A 55 1.39 0.26 -13.71
C ALA A 55 1.71 -1.13 -13.12
N ILE A 56 1.72 -1.20 -11.80
CA ILE A 56 1.83 -2.45 -11.05
C ILE A 56 0.43 -2.91 -10.63
N TYR A 57 0.21 -4.20 -10.72
CA TYR A 57 -0.97 -4.84 -10.13
C TYR A 57 -0.57 -6.14 -9.44
N ARG A 58 -1.36 -6.58 -8.46
CA ARG A 58 -1.16 -7.89 -7.84
C ARG A 58 -1.99 -8.95 -8.55
N THR A 59 -1.41 -10.13 -8.70
CA THR A 59 -2.14 -11.31 -9.17
C THR A 59 -2.82 -12.02 -8.00
N VAL A 60 -3.89 -12.74 -8.30
CA VAL A 60 -4.72 -13.46 -7.32
C VAL A 60 -4.04 -14.74 -6.79
N SER A 61 -2.98 -15.22 -7.45
CA SER A 61 -2.43 -16.57 -7.24
C SER A 61 -1.55 -16.75 -6.00
N GLY A 62 -1.29 -15.72 -5.19
CA GLY A 62 -0.58 -15.83 -3.91
C GLY A 62 0.88 -16.36 -4.01
N ARG A 63 1.34 -16.69 -5.21
CA ARG A 63 2.73 -16.95 -5.55
C ARG A 63 3.28 -15.67 -6.16
N LEU A 64 4.45 -15.26 -5.71
CA LEU A 64 5.21 -14.06 -6.06
C LEU A 64 5.07 -13.64 -7.53
N GLU A 65 4.02 -12.89 -7.88
CA GLU A 65 3.80 -12.49 -9.27
C GLU A 65 3.26 -11.06 -9.30
N TRP A 66 4.18 -10.11 -9.16
CA TRP A 66 3.96 -8.69 -9.43
C TRP A 66 3.74 -8.45 -10.92
N GLY A 67 2.56 -8.67 -11.48
CA GLY A 67 2.38 -8.48 -12.92
C GLY A 67 2.66 -7.03 -13.35
N ILE A 68 3.59 -6.85 -14.31
CA ILE A 68 3.64 -5.65 -15.13
C ILE A 68 3.15 -6.06 -16.51
N GLY A 69 2.04 -5.51 -16.96
CA GLY A 69 1.42 -5.91 -18.21
C GLY A 69 0.74 -4.74 -18.90
N ALA A 70 0.98 -4.64 -20.21
CA ALA A 70 0.06 -3.95 -21.12
C ALA A 70 -1.37 -4.49 -20.91
N VAL A 71 -2.36 -3.64 -21.19
CA VAL A 71 -3.81 -3.70 -20.88
C VAL A 71 -4.53 -5.05 -21.05
N THR A 72 -3.90 -6.07 -21.66
CA THR A 72 -4.46 -7.39 -21.94
C THR A 72 -4.30 -8.43 -20.82
N ALA A 73 -3.57 -8.14 -19.74
CA ALA A 73 -3.37 -9.09 -18.63
C ALA A 73 -4.45 -8.98 -17.52
N ARG A 74 -5.42 -9.90 -17.56
CA ARG A 74 -6.36 -10.35 -16.50
C ARG A 74 -7.09 -9.26 -15.70
N ALA A 75 -8.28 -8.88 -16.17
CA ALA A 75 -9.26 -8.01 -15.48
C ALA A 75 -9.54 -8.36 -14.00
N VAL A 76 -9.35 -9.63 -13.60
CA VAL A 76 -9.60 -10.10 -12.22
C VAL A 76 -8.58 -9.52 -11.22
N GLY A 77 -7.30 -9.39 -11.60
CA GLY A 77 -6.26 -8.84 -10.72
C GLY A 77 -6.51 -7.36 -10.41
N LEU A 78 -6.83 -6.58 -11.44
CA LEU A 78 -7.13 -5.15 -11.30
C LEU A 78 -8.33 -4.87 -10.38
N MET A 79 -9.37 -5.71 -10.45
CA MET A 79 -10.54 -5.57 -9.58
C MET A 79 -10.24 -5.88 -8.11
N ALA A 80 -9.39 -6.89 -7.85
CA ALA A 80 -8.95 -7.22 -6.50
C ALA A 80 -8.11 -6.07 -5.90
N ASP A 81 -7.16 -5.55 -6.68
CA ASP A 81 -6.35 -4.38 -6.31
C ASP A 81 -7.21 -3.17 -6.00
N LEU A 82 -8.15 -2.82 -6.88
CA LEU A 82 -9.03 -1.69 -6.66
C LEU A 82 -9.86 -1.85 -5.39
N THR A 83 -10.36 -3.06 -5.13
CA THR A 83 -11.13 -3.35 -3.91
C THR A 83 -10.26 -3.20 -2.66
N ALA A 84 -9.05 -3.75 -2.69
CA ALA A 84 -8.08 -3.63 -1.61
C ALA A 84 -7.67 -2.16 -1.37
N MET A 85 -7.42 -1.39 -2.42
CA MET A 85 -7.06 0.03 -2.30
C MET A 85 -8.20 0.90 -1.78
N LYS A 86 -9.46 0.59 -2.14
CA LYS A 86 -10.63 1.25 -1.53
C LYS A 86 -10.71 0.96 -0.03
N ALA A 87 -10.49 -0.28 0.38
CA ALA A 87 -10.46 -0.66 1.79
C ALA A 87 -9.31 0.03 2.54
N LEU A 88 -8.09 0.03 1.97
CA LEU A 88 -6.96 0.75 2.54
C LEU A 88 -7.26 2.25 2.72
N ARG A 89 -7.86 2.90 1.71
CA ARG A 89 -8.27 4.30 1.79
C ARG A 89 -9.24 4.50 2.96
N THR A 90 -10.29 3.69 3.06
CA THR A 90 -11.27 3.77 4.16
C THR A 90 -10.60 3.61 5.52
N THR A 91 -9.75 2.59 5.70
CA THR A 91 -9.03 2.36 6.96
C THR A 91 -8.13 3.54 7.32
N ARG A 92 -7.37 4.07 6.36
CA ARG A 92 -6.46 5.21 6.60
C ARG A 92 -7.22 6.48 6.94
N THR A 93 -8.34 6.76 6.27
CA THR A 93 -9.19 7.91 6.59
C THR A 93 -9.71 7.82 8.02
N LEU A 94 -10.19 6.65 8.46
CA LEU A 94 -10.65 6.45 9.83
C LEU A 94 -9.52 6.61 10.85
N ASP A 95 -8.31 6.11 10.54
CA ASP A 95 -7.12 6.31 11.38
C ASP A 95 -6.78 7.79 11.54
N PHE A 96 -6.86 8.58 10.47
CA PHE A 96 -6.61 10.03 10.53
C PHE A 96 -7.66 10.76 11.36
N ILE A 97 -8.95 10.45 11.19
CA ILE A 97 -10.03 11.04 12.00
C ILE A 97 -9.81 10.73 13.49
N LYS A 98 -9.45 9.49 13.83
CA LYS A 98 -9.15 9.10 15.21
C LYS A 98 -7.92 9.81 15.76
N LEU A 99 -6.90 10.00 14.93
CA LEU A 99 -5.68 10.72 15.31
C LEU A 99 -5.98 12.19 15.59
N GLU A 100 -6.75 12.85 14.72
CA GLU A 100 -7.19 14.24 14.87
C GLU A 100 -7.96 14.43 16.17
N ALA A 101 -9.00 13.63 16.42
CA ALA A 101 -9.78 13.69 17.65
C ALA A 101 -8.93 13.50 18.92
N ARG A 102 -7.92 12.61 18.87
CA ARG A 102 -6.98 12.41 19.99
C ARG A 102 -6.05 13.60 20.19
N LEU A 103 -5.58 14.23 19.11
CA LEU A 103 -4.72 15.40 19.21
C LEU A 103 -5.49 16.61 19.76
N GLU A 104 -6.73 16.80 19.32
CA GLU A 104 -7.62 17.84 19.86
C GLU A 104 -7.89 17.64 21.36
N SER A 105 -8.18 16.41 21.80
CA SER A 105 -8.41 16.13 23.22
C SER A 105 -7.17 16.42 24.07
N LEU A 106 -5.97 16.07 23.58
CA LEU A 106 -4.70 16.36 24.26
C LEU A 106 -4.42 17.86 24.32
N ALA A 107 -4.71 18.61 23.26
CA ALA A 107 -4.53 20.06 23.24
C ALA A 107 -5.46 20.75 24.25
N VAL A 108 -6.71 20.27 24.39
CA VAL A 108 -7.64 20.75 25.42
C VAL A 108 -7.14 20.42 26.82
N GLU A 109 -6.65 19.19 27.05
CA GLU A 109 -6.06 18.80 28.34
C GLU A 109 -4.83 19.63 28.72
N GLU A 110 -3.98 19.97 27.76
CA GLU A 110 -2.81 20.82 27.99
C GLU A 110 -3.22 22.26 28.34
N HIS A 111 -4.27 22.79 27.69
CA HIS A 111 -4.81 24.12 27.99
C HIS A 111 -5.47 24.20 29.37
N VAL A 112 -6.05 23.10 29.85
CA VAL A 112 -6.72 23.00 31.17
C VAL A 112 -5.71 22.72 32.31
N ARG A 113 -4.54 22.15 32.02
CA ARG A 113 -3.51 21.90 33.04
C ARG A 113 -2.87 23.22 33.51
N PRO A 114 -2.90 23.54 34.82
CA PRO A 114 -2.19 24.71 35.33
C PRO A 114 -0.69 24.51 35.10
N ARG A 115 -0.05 25.49 34.47
CA ARG A 115 1.41 25.55 34.36
C ARG A 115 1.97 25.79 35.77
N ILE A 116 2.60 24.76 36.33
CA ILE A 116 3.33 24.81 37.61
C ILE A 116 4.72 25.39 37.35
#